data_AF-A0A4Q3T412-F1
#
_entry.id   AF-A0A4Q3T412-F1
#
_cell.length_a   1.000
_cell.length_b   1.000
_cell.length_c   1.000
_cell.angle_alpha   90.00
_cell.angle_beta   90.00
_cell.angle_gamma   90.00
#
_symmetry.space_group_name_H-M   'P 1'
#
loop_
_entity.id
_entity.type
_entity.pdbx_description
1 polymer ?
#
loop_
_entity_poly.entity_id
_entity_poly.type
_entity_poly.pdbx_seq_one_letter_code
_entity_poly.pdbx_strand_id
1 'polypeptide(L)'
;MFHFQHNEYLLLLMILPLLGLLFTAVLRWKKKTTKKIGDENLVAELISGYSPFRFLLKFLIIIFALAGVILGAANLQKPGAMDPVQRKGVDVVIALDVSKSMLAQDSKPNRLEVARQIIYRLIDELKNDRIGLVLFAGRAYLQMPLTSDHPSAKMYVQNAGPEVVPTQGTVIAEALRLANSAFNSKERKYKSIVLITDGEDHDPEALKLA
;
A
#
# COMPACT_ATOMS: atom_id res chain seq x y z
N MET A 1 -15.83 5.12 -0.73
CA MET A 1 -17.32 5.05 -0.64
C MET A 1 -17.71 3.58 -0.72
N PHE A 2 -18.68 3.11 0.07
CA PHE A 2 -19.13 1.73 0.00
C PHE A 2 -19.81 1.47 -1.35
N HIS A 3 -19.54 0.32 -1.95
CA HIS A 3 -20.19 -0.09 -3.19
C HIS A 3 -20.63 -1.55 -3.08
N PHE A 4 -21.76 -1.88 -3.69
CA PHE A 4 -22.23 -3.25 -3.80
C PHE A 4 -21.64 -3.88 -5.07
N GLN A 5 -21.06 -5.06 -4.94
CA GLN A 5 -20.49 -5.77 -6.10
C GLN A 5 -21.58 -6.25 -7.07
N HIS A 6 -22.72 -6.68 -6.52
CA HIS A 6 -23.82 -7.25 -7.28
C HIS A 6 -25.11 -6.45 -7.04
N ASN A 7 -25.28 -5.38 -7.82
CA ASN A 7 -26.42 -4.47 -7.67
C ASN A 7 -27.76 -5.13 -8.06
N GLU A 8 -27.72 -6.20 -8.83
CA GLU A 8 -28.87 -6.99 -9.27
C GLU A 8 -29.61 -7.71 -8.13
N TYR A 9 -28.91 -8.13 -7.08
CA TYR A 9 -29.54 -8.79 -5.93
C TYR A 9 -30.33 -7.83 -5.03
N LEU A 10 -30.10 -6.52 -5.12
CA LEU A 10 -30.91 -5.52 -4.40
C LEU A 10 -32.36 -5.47 -4.91
N LEU A 11 -32.62 -5.86 -6.16
CA LEU A 11 -33.99 -5.97 -6.69
C LEU A 11 -34.81 -7.04 -5.95
N LEU A 12 -34.17 -8.10 -5.44
CA LEU A 12 -34.84 -9.14 -4.64
C LEU A 12 -35.42 -8.60 -3.33
N LEU A 13 -34.96 -7.43 -2.87
CA LEU A 13 -35.50 -6.76 -1.70
C LEU A 13 -36.97 -6.32 -1.89
N MET A 14 -37.44 -6.19 -3.14
CA MET A 14 -38.86 -5.99 -3.48
C MET A 14 -39.76 -7.17 -3.09
N ILE A 15 -39.20 -8.35 -2.82
CA ILE A 15 -39.96 -9.53 -2.36
C ILE A 15 -40.46 -9.33 -0.91
N LEU A 16 -39.74 -8.55 -0.09
CA LEU A 16 -40.10 -8.27 1.31
C LEU A 16 -41.45 -7.53 1.45
N PRO A 17 -41.70 -6.39 0.76
CA PRO A 17 -43.01 -5.73 0.84
C PRO A 17 -44.15 -6.58 0.26
N LEU A 18 -43.89 -7.41 -0.75
CA LEU A 18 -44.87 -8.35 -1.29
C LEU A 18 -45.29 -9.41 -0.25
N LEU A 19 -44.31 -9.99 0.46
CA LEU A 19 -44.55 -10.90 1.59
C LEU A 19 -45.33 -10.21 2.72
N GLY A 20 -45.00 -8.95 3.03
CA GLY A 20 -45.72 -8.13 4.01
C GLY A 20 -47.19 -7.94 3.63
N LEU A 21 -47.47 -7.58 2.37
CA LEU A 21 -48.82 -7.45 1.85
C LEU A 21 -49.60 -8.76 1.96
N LEU A 22 -49.00 -9.88 1.53
CA LEU A 22 -49.62 -11.20 1.60
C LEU A 22 -49.91 -11.60 3.05
N PHE A 23 -49.00 -11.32 3.99
CA PHE A 23 -49.21 -11.55 5.41
C PHE A 23 -50.37 -10.73 5.98
N THR A 24 -50.48 -9.44 5.63
CA THR A 24 -51.63 -8.62 6.05
C THR A 24 -52.95 -9.10 5.44
N ALA A 25 -52.93 -9.60 4.20
CA ALA A 25 -54.09 -10.20 3.56
C ALA A 25 -54.54 -11.47 4.29
N VAL A 26 -53.61 -12.34 4.68
CA VAL A 26 -53.88 -13.54 5.49
C VAL A 26 -54.46 -13.18 6.86
N LEU A 27 -53.92 -12.17 7.54
CA LEU A 27 -54.45 -11.70 8.82
C LEU A 27 -55.87 -11.13 8.68
N ARG A 28 -56.13 -10.33 7.64
CA ARG A 28 -57.46 -9.80 7.33
C ARG A 28 -58.46 -10.90 6.98
N TRP A 29 -58.02 -11.90 6.20
CA TRP A 29 -58.84 -13.05 5.83
C TRP A 29 -59.20 -13.90 7.04
N LYS A 30 -58.23 -14.19 7.92
CA LYS A 30 -58.48 -14.87 9.20
C LYS A 30 -59.52 -14.14 10.03
N LYS A 31 -59.37 -12.82 10.23
CA LYS A 31 -60.33 -12.01 10.99
C LYS A 31 -61.73 -12.02 10.37
N LYS A 32 -61.85 -11.98 9.04
CA LYS A 32 -63.14 -12.07 8.34
C LYS A 32 -63.76 -13.47 8.44
N THR A 33 -62.95 -14.52 8.44
CA THR A 33 -63.40 -15.91 8.46
C THR A 33 -63.86 -16.33 9.85
N THR A 34 -63.14 -15.92 10.90
CA THR A 34 -63.56 -16.11 12.31
C THR A 34 -64.96 -15.55 12.55
N LYS A 35 -65.28 -14.37 11.99
CA LYS A 35 -66.62 -13.76 12.06
C LYS A 35 -67.72 -14.52 11.31
N LYS A 36 -67.37 -15.39 10.36
CA LYS A 36 -68.33 -16.17 9.55
C LYS A 36 -68.60 -17.57 10.11
N ILE A 37 -67.68 -18.11 10.91
CA ILE A 37 -67.73 -19.51 11.38
C ILE A 37 -68.61 -19.65 12.65
N GLY A 38 -68.79 -18.61 13.45
CA GLY A 38 -69.64 -18.65 14.64
C GLY A 38 -69.38 -17.49 15.59
N ASP A 39 -69.85 -17.64 16.83
CA ASP A 39 -69.67 -16.67 17.92
C ASP A 39 -68.17 -16.47 18.25
N GLU A 40 -67.71 -15.22 18.34
CA GLU A 40 -66.27 -14.89 18.46
C GLU A 40 -65.63 -15.54 19.70
N ASN A 41 -66.42 -15.73 20.76
CA ASN A 41 -65.96 -16.33 22.02
C ASN A 41 -65.75 -17.86 21.91
N LEU A 42 -66.70 -18.58 21.28
CA LEU A 42 -66.59 -20.03 21.06
C LEU A 42 -65.46 -20.38 20.10
N VAL A 43 -65.28 -19.57 19.05
CA VAL A 43 -64.18 -19.77 18.12
C VAL A 43 -62.85 -19.47 18.81
N ALA A 44 -62.73 -18.42 19.62
CA ALA A 44 -61.51 -18.13 20.38
C ALA A 44 -61.11 -19.24 21.35
N GLU A 45 -62.08 -19.91 21.98
CA GLU A 45 -61.85 -21.04 22.89
C GLU A 45 -61.33 -22.29 22.15
N LEU A 46 -61.86 -22.58 20.96
CA LEU A 46 -61.41 -23.68 20.09
C LEU A 46 -59.99 -23.50 19.52
N ILE A 47 -59.52 -22.24 19.38
CA ILE A 47 -58.15 -21.89 18.94
C ILE A 47 -57.30 -21.29 20.08
N SER A 48 -57.55 -21.67 21.32
CA SER A 48 -56.81 -21.18 22.51
C SER A 48 -55.28 -21.34 22.45
N GLY A 49 -54.77 -22.26 21.62
CA GLY A 49 -53.32 -22.40 21.35
C GLY A 49 -52.73 -21.38 20.35
N TYR A 50 -53.56 -20.59 19.67
CA TYR A 50 -53.12 -19.62 18.67
C TYR A 50 -52.75 -18.28 19.32
N SER A 51 -51.46 -17.98 19.38
CA SER A 51 -50.96 -16.66 19.78
C SER A 51 -50.67 -15.80 18.54
N PRO A 52 -51.39 -14.69 18.31
CA PRO A 52 -51.12 -13.78 17.18
C PRO A 52 -49.74 -13.14 17.29
N PHE A 53 -49.24 -12.91 18.52
CA PHE A 53 -47.91 -12.40 18.76
C PHE A 53 -46.82 -13.39 18.30
N ARG A 54 -46.94 -14.69 18.63
CA ARG A 54 -45.98 -15.71 18.17
C ARG A 54 -46.01 -15.87 16.64
N PHE A 55 -47.17 -15.72 16.01
CA PHE A 55 -47.30 -15.76 14.55
C PHE A 55 -46.62 -14.55 13.88
N LEU A 56 -46.81 -13.35 14.42
CA LEU A 56 -46.11 -12.14 13.97
C LEU A 56 -44.59 -12.25 14.16
N LEU A 57 -44.15 -12.74 15.33
CA LEU A 57 -42.74 -12.92 15.64
C LEU A 57 -42.06 -13.89 14.68
N LYS A 58 -42.69 -15.04 14.38
CA LYS A 58 -42.20 -15.99 13.37
C LYS A 58 -42.03 -15.33 12.00
N PHE A 59 -43.02 -14.52 11.58
CA PHE A 59 -42.96 -13.82 10.30
C PHE A 59 -41.83 -12.78 10.26
N LEU A 60 -41.66 -11.99 11.33
CA LEU A 60 -40.58 -11.02 11.44
C LEU A 60 -39.20 -11.68 11.38
N ILE A 61 -39.01 -12.81 12.08
CA ILE A 61 -37.75 -13.57 12.04
C ILE A 61 -37.44 -14.04 10.61
N ILE A 62 -38.43 -14.57 9.89
CA ILE A 62 -38.24 -15.02 8.51
C ILE A 62 -37.86 -13.85 7.59
N ILE A 63 -38.54 -12.70 7.72
CA ILE A 63 -38.22 -11.48 6.97
C ILE A 63 -36.80 -11.01 7.24
N PHE A 64 -36.39 -10.98 8.52
CA PHE A 64 -35.08 -10.50 8.91
C PHE A 64 -33.97 -11.43 8.41
N ALA A 65 -34.20 -12.74 8.49
CA ALA A 65 -33.29 -13.75 7.95
C ALA A 65 -33.14 -13.60 6.43
N LEU A 66 -34.24 -13.44 5.70
CA LEU A 66 -34.22 -13.25 4.25
C LEU A 66 -33.50 -11.96 3.84
N ALA A 67 -33.75 -10.85 4.56
CA ALA A 67 -33.05 -9.59 4.33
C ALA A 67 -31.54 -9.73 4.58
N GLY A 68 -31.13 -10.44 5.64
CA GLY A 68 -29.72 -10.73 5.94
C GLY A 68 -29.04 -11.53 4.83
N VAL A 69 -29.70 -12.55 4.28
CA VAL A 69 -29.19 -13.34 3.15
C VAL A 69 -29.03 -12.48 1.90
N ILE A 70 -30.02 -11.65 1.57
CA ILE A 70 -29.96 -10.75 0.39
C ILE A 70 -28.81 -9.74 0.53
N LEU A 71 -28.66 -9.13 1.71
CA LEU A 71 -27.58 -8.17 1.98
C LEU A 71 -26.20 -8.83 1.97
N GLY A 72 -26.09 -10.06 2.48
CA GLY A 72 -24.87 -10.87 2.38
C GLY A 72 -24.51 -11.21 0.93
N ALA A 73 -25.49 -11.62 0.13
CA ALA A 73 -25.32 -11.94 -1.29
C ALA A 73 -24.98 -10.71 -2.15
N ALA A 74 -25.51 -9.53 -1.81
CA ALA A 74 -25.15 -8.27 -2.46
C ALA A 74 -23.69 -7.85 -2.20
N ASN A 75 -23.02 -8.49 -1.23
CA ASN A 75 -21.62 -8.33 -0.87
C ASN A 75 -21.24 -6.85 -0.70
N LEU A 76 -21.62 -6.26 0.44
CA LEU A 76 -21.27 -4.88 0.77
C LEU A 76 -19.76 -4.75 0.91
N GLN A 77 -19.10 -4.23 -0.12
CA GLN A 77 -17.67 -4.04 -0.10
C GLN A 77 -17.34 -2.62 0.34
N LYS A 78 -16.51 -2.53 1.38
CA LYS A 78 -15.68 -1.36 1.58
C LYS A 78 -14.54 -1.49 0.58
N PRO A 79 -14.27 -0.49 -0.28
CA PRO A 79 -13.02 -0.49 -1.02
C PRO A 79 -11.93 -0.64 0.02
N GLY A 80 -11.14 -1.71 -0.08
CA GLY A 80 -9.93 -1.79 0.70
C GLY A 80 -9.21 -0.48 0.46
N ALA A 81 -8.81 0.21 1.55
CA ALA A 81 -7.61 1.02 1.40
C ALA A 81 -6.63 0.06 0.75
N MET A 82 -6.09 0.39 -0.43
CA MET A 82 -4.96 -0.38 -0.94
C MET A 82 -4.01 -0.41 0.23
N ASP A 83 -3.88 -1.56 0.90
CA ASP A 83 -2.90 -1.70 1.93
C ASP A 83 -1.63 -1.29 1.20
N PRO A 84 -0.96 -0.20 1.62
CA PRO A 84 0.33 0.09 1.05
C PRO A 84 1.09 -1.16 1.44
N VAL A 85 1.30 -2.05 0.45
CA VAL A 85 2.19 -3.19 0.58
C VAL A 85 3.36 -2.60 1.31
N GLN A 86 3.60 -3.02 2.56
CA GLN A 86 4.75 -2.57 3.31
C GLN A 86 5.93 -3.17 2.56
N ARG A 87 6.28 -2.55 1.45
CA ARG A 87 7.46 -2.80 0.66
C ARG A 87 8.55 -2.33 1.60
N LYS A 88 9.10 -3.28 2.35
CA LYS A 88 10.32 -3.11 3.15
C LYS A 88 11.49 -2.92 2.18
N GLY A 89 11.43 -1.88 1.36
CA GLY A 89 12.54 -1.45 0.55
C GLY A 89 13.55 -0.78 1.47
N VAL A 90 14.81 -1.12 1.29
CA VAL A 90 15.95 -0.43 1.88
C VAL A 90 16.15 0.88 1.11
N ASP A 91 16.56 1.93 1.82
CA ASP A 91 17.07 3.13 1.17
C ASP A 91 18.58 3.00 1.06
N VAL A 92 19.09 3.02 -0.17
CA VAL A 92 20.52 2.93 -0.46
C VAL A 92 21.00 4.26 -1.05
N VAL A 93 21.99 4.90 -0.44
CA VAL A 93 22.65 6.06 -1.05
C VAL A 93 24.06 5.66 -1.45
N ILE A 94 24.35 5.79 -2.74
CA ILE A 94 25.68 5.52 -3.29
C ILE A 94 26.47 6.83 -3.26
N ALA A 95 27.59 6.83 -2.55
CA ALA A 95 28.59 7.89 -2.62
C ALA A 95 29.70 7.44 -3.56
N LEU A 96 29.74 8.02 -4.77
CA LEU A 96 30.71 7.68 -5.80
C LEU A 96 31.78 8.77 -5.90
N ASP A 97 33.03 8.34 -5.78
CA ASP A 97 34.20 9.16 -6.02
C ASP A 97 34.36 9.43 -7.52
N VAL A 98 34.45 10.70 -7.88
CA VAL A 98 34.68 11.19 -9.25
C VAL A 98 35.93 12.07 -9.32
N SER A 99 36.85 11.94 -8.38
CA SER A 99 38.15 12.60 -8.42
C SER A 99 38.98 12.14 -9.63
N LYS A 100 40.02 12.91 -9.98
CA LYS A 100 40.92 12.57 -11.09
C LYS A 100 41.66 11.23 -10.89
N SER A 101 41.91 10.80 -9.66
CA SER A 101 42.57 9.50 -9.39
C SER A 101 41.71 8.32 -9.86
N MET A 102 40.39 8.47 -9.87
CA MET A 102 39.45 7.47 -10.40
C MET A 102 39.53 7.30 -11.93
N LEU A 103 40.23 8.18 -12.66
CA LEU A 103 40.54 7.99 -14.08
C LEU A 103 41.77 7.09 -14.33
N ALA A 104 42.45 6.64 -13.27
CA ALA A 104 43.57 5.71 -13.38
C ALA A 104 43.13 4.40 -14.07
N GLN A 105 44.01 3.86 -14.92
CA GLN A 105 43.76 2.68 -15.76
C GLN A 105 44.39 1.39 -15.21
N ASP A 106 44.75 1.38 -13.93
CA ASP A 106 45.19 0.17 -13.22
C ASP A 106 44.08 -0.89 -13.16
N SER A 107 42.83 -0.45 -13.24
CA SER A 107 41.66 -1.27 -13.57
C SER A 107 41.12 -0.89 -14.94
N LYS A 108 41.00 -1.84 -15.88
CA LYS A 108 40.50 -1.55 -17.23
C LYS A 108 38.98 -1.32 -17.26
N PRO A 109 38.47 -0.32 -17.99
CA PRO A 109 39.21 0.71 -18.74
C PRO A 109 39.75 1.84 -17.85
N ASN A 110 39.06 2.18 -16.76
CA ASN A 110 39.58 2.96 -15.63
C ASN A 110 38.77 2.61 -14.35
N ARG A 111 39.25 3.03 -13.16
CA ARG A 111 38.57 2.76 -11.88
C ARG A 111 37.12 3.25 -11.86
N LEU A 112 36.84 4.42 -12.41
CA LEU A 112 35.50 5.00 -12.48
C LEU A 112 34.52 4.17 -13.32
N GLU A 113 34.93 3.68 -14.49
CA GLU A 113 34.08 2.81 -15.31
C GLU A 113 33.79 1.49 -14.60
N VAL A 114 34.79 0.92 -13.91
CA VAL A 114 34.58 -0.29 -13.09
C VAL A 114 33.59 0.00 -11.96
N ALA A 115 33.73 1.14 -11.28
CA ALA A 115 32.78 1.58 -10.26
C ALA A 115 31.35 1.72 -10.82
N ARG A 116 31.17 2.35 -11.99
CA ARG A 116 29.86 2.44 -12.66
C ARG A 116 29.28 1.06 -12.97
N GLN A 117 30.10 0.12 -13.45
CA GLN A 117 29.66 -1.26 -13.70
C GLN A 117 29.20 -1.98 -12.43
N ILE A 118 29.91 -1.79 -11.32
CA ILE A 118 29.51 -2.34 -10.01
C ILE A 118 28.16 -1.73 -9.58
N ILE A 119 28.00 -0.41 -9.72
CA ILE A 119 26.75 0.28 -9.40
C ILE A 119 25.60 -0.22 -10.28
N TYR A 120 25.81 -0.44 -11.57
CA TYR A 120 24.78 -0.99 -12.46
C TYR A 120 24.27 -2.36 -11.98
N ARG A 121 25.19 -3.25 -11.62
CA ARG A 121 24.86 -4.57 -11.08
C ARG A 121 24.14 -4.46 -9.74
N LEU A 122 24.58 -3.52 -8.88
CA LEU A 122 23.90 -3.26 -7.62
C LEU A 122 22.46 -2.78 -7.83
N ILE A 123 22.23 -1.85 -8.77
CA ILE A 123 20.88 -1.36 -9.12
C ILE A 123 19.99 -2.52 -9.61
N ASP A 124 20.53 -3.45 -10.40
CA ASP A 124 19.77 -4.59 -10.94
C ASP A 124 19.29 -5.58 -9.85
N GLU A 125 20.02 -5.69 -8.75
CA GLU A 125 19.62 -6.52 -7.60
C GLU A 125 18.58 -5.83 -6.69
N LEU A 126 18.52 -4.50 -6.72
CA LEU A 126 17.70 -3.65 -5.84
C LEU A 126 16.24 -3.51 -6.32
N LYS A 127 15.52 -4.62 -6.57
CA LYS A 127 14.20 -4.63 -7.27
C LYS A 127 13.08 -3.75 -6.69
N ASN A 128 13.06 -3.52 -5.37
CA ASN A 128 12.01 -2.74 -4.69
C ASN A 128 12.57 -1.66 -3.75
N ASP A 129 13.85 -1.34 -3.91
CA ASP A 129 14.58 -0.43 -3.04
C ASP A 129 14.68 0.95 -3.67
N ARG A 130 14.82 1.98 -2.83
CA ARG A 130 15.08 3.35 -3.29
C ARG A 130 16.58 3.58 -3.32
N ILE A 131 17.03 4.24 -4.37
CA ILE A 131 18.44 4.57 -4.57
C ILE A 131 18.64 6.07 -4.68
N GLY A 132 19.69 6.58 -4.05
CA GLY A 132 20.20 7.94 -4.19
C GLY A 132 21.64 7.90 -4.68
N LEU A 133 22.09 8.99 -5.31
CA LEU A 133 23.45 9.14 -5.81
C LEU A 133 24.05 10.46 -5.33
N VAL A 134 25.16 10.35 -4.62
CA VAL A 134 26.05 11.45 -4.24
C VAL A 134 27.34 11.28 -5.02
N LEU A 135 27.77 12.33 -5.71
CA LEU A 135 29.07 12.38 -6.37
C LEU A 135 30.00 13.24 -5.53
N PHE A 136 31.23 12.81 -5.33
CA PHE A 136 32.18 13.59 -4.55
C PHE A 136 33.60 13.55 -5.13
N ALA A 137 34.32 14.63 -4.86
CA ALA A 137 35.76 14.74 -5.05
C ALA A 137 36.27 15.67 -3.93
N GLY A 138 36.75 16.87 -4.26
CA GLY A 138 37.10 17.88 -3.25
C GLY A 138 35.88 18.47 -2.53
N ARG A 139 34.68 18.28 -3.08
CA ARG A 139 33.38 18.55 -2.46
C ARG A 139 32.38 17.48 -2.83
N ALA A 140 31.29 17.35 -2.06
CA ALA A 140 30.20 16.41 -2.34
C ALA A 140 28.93 17.11 -2.86
N TYR A 141 28.26 16.48 -3.82
CA TYR A 141 27.03 16.95 -4.44
C TYR A 141 25.99 15.83 -4.53
N LEU A 142 24.74 16.16 -4.19
CA LEU A 142 23.61 15.24 -4.34
C LEU A 142 23.14 15.29 -5.79
N GLN A 143 23.58 14.33 -6.59
CA GLN A 143 23.26 14.24 -8.01
C GLN A 143 21.82 13.75 -8.22
N MET A 144 21.38 12.82 -7.38
CA MET A 144 20.05 12.23 -7.46
C MET A 144 19.50 11.95 -6.06
N PRO A 145 18.36 12.56 -5.68
CA PRO A 145 17.64 12.21 -4.46
C PRO A 145 17.14 10.75 -4.48
N LEU A 146 16.75 10.22 -3.32
CA LEU A 146 16.19 8.87 -3.21
C LEU A 146 14.98 8.68 -4.15
N THR A 147 15.11 7.74 -5.08
CA THR A 147 14.06 7.39 -6.05
C THR A 147 13.95 5.88 -6.22
N SER A 148 12.75 5.40 -6.57
CA SER A 148 12.51 4.01 -6.98
C SER A 148 12.63 3.81 -8.50
N ASP A 149 12.94 4.87 -9.24
CA ASP A 149 13.13 4.82 -10.70
C ASP A 149 14.56 4.37 -11.03
N HIS A 150 14.76 3.06 -11.15
CA HIS A 150 16.07 2.47 -11.48
C HIS A 150 16.57 2.83 -12.89
N PRO A 151 15.73 2.85 -13.95
CA PRO A 151 16.17 3.34 -15.26
C PRO A 151 16.79 4.75 -15.21
N SER A 152 16.14 5.68 -14.49
CA SER A 152 16.69 7.03 -14.31
C SER A 152 17.98 7.01 -13.49
N ALA A 153 18.05 6.21 -12.42
CA ALA A 153 19.27 6.05 -11.62
C ALA A 153 20.46 5.59 -12.46
N LYS A 154 20.25 4.63 -13.36
CA LYS A 154 21.25 4.16 -14.32
C LYS A 154 21.77 5.28 -15.21
N MET A 155 20.90 6.14 -15.72
CA MET A 155 21.29 7.31 -16.52
C MET A 155 22.15 8.31 -15.72
N TYR A 156 21.83 8.56 -14.45
CA TYR A 156 22.65 9.44 -13.60
C TYR A 156 24.04 8.88 -13.34
N VAL A 157 24.16 7.57 -13.11
CA VAL A 157 25.45 6.88 -12.93
C VAL A 157 26.29 6.93 -14.21
N GLN A 158 25.67 6.77 -15.38
CA GLN A 158 26.37 6.87 -16.65
C GLN A 158 27.06 8.22 -16.85
N ASN A 159 26.40 9.29 -16.45
CA ASN A 159 26.88 10.67 -16.62
C ASN A 159 27.78 11.13 -15.47
N ALA A 160 28.03 10.30 -14.46
CA ALA A 160 28.86 10.65 -13.31
C ALA A 160 30.34 10.72 -13.71
N GLY A 161 30.96 11.89 -13.66
CA GLY A 161 32.38 12.03 -13.97
C GLY A 161 33.02 13.26 -13.33
N PRO A 162 34.35 13.43 -13.47
CA PRO A 162 35.10 14.49 -12.79
C PRO A 162 34.66 15.90 -13.16
N GLU A 163 34.05 16.08 -14.34
CA GLU A 163 33.55 17.38 -14.79
C GLU A 163 32.29 17.84 -14.05
N VAL A 164 31.57 16.92 -13.40
CA VAL A 164 30.37 17.23 -12.62
C VAL A 164 30.72 17.91 -11.30
N VAL A 165 31.93 17.68 -10.78
CA VAL A 165 32.40 18.21 -9.49
C VAL A 165 33.56 19.20 -9.76
N PRO A 166 33.33 20.53 -9.72
CA PRO A 166 34.34 21.51 -10.11
C PRO A 166 35.58 21.49 -9.20
N THR A 167 35.39 21.22 -7.91
CA THR A 167 36.46 21.19 -6.91
C THR A 167 37.05 19.79 -6.82
N GLN A 168 38.31 19.66 -7.21
CA GLN A 168 39.05 18.41 -7.19
C GLN A 168 39.73 18.16 -5.82
N GLY A 169 40.09 16.91 -5.55
CA GLY A 169 40.51 16.40 -4.24
C GLY A 169 39.64 15.20 -3.85
N THR A 170 39.74 14.76 -2.60
CA THR A 170 38.96 13.65 -2.06
C THR A 170 38.57 13.96 -0.62
N VAL A 171 37.29 14.28 -0.39
CA VAL A 171 36.74 14.61 0.94
C VAL A 171 35.58 13.67 1.25
N ILE A 172 35.92 12.52 1.83
CA ILE A 172 34.96 11.45 2.12
C ILE A 172 33.96 11.89 3.20
N ALA A 173 34.41 12.67 4.20
CA ALA A 173 33.57 13.14 5.29
C ALA A 173 32.36 13.97 4.82
N GLU A 174 32.55 14.86 3.84
CA GLU A 174 31.45 15.66 3.27
C GLU A 174 30.47 14.76 2.50
N ALA A 175 30.97 13.76 1.77
CA ALA A 175 30.15 12.79 1.05
C ALA A 175 29.26 11.96 1.99
N LEU A 176 29.81 11.46 3.10
CA LEU A 176 29.05 10.69 4.09
C LEU A 176 28.00 11.55 4.80
N ARG A 177 28.33 12.80 5.16
CA ARG A 177 27.36 13.74 5.75
C ARG A 177 26.22 14.04 4.79
N LEU A 178 26.53 14.30 3.52
CA LEU A 178 25.53 14.58 2.51
C LEU A 178 24.66 13.36 2.24
N ALA A 179 25.25 12.17 2.10
CA ALA A 179 24.52 10.92 1.95
C ALA A 179 23.58 10.65 3.13
N ASN A 180 24.02 10.90 4.37
CA ASN A 180 23.18 10.75 5.56
C ASN A 180 21.99 11.74 5.56
N SER A 181 22.22 12.98 5.14
CA SER A 181 21.15 14.00 5.04
C SER A 181 20.15 13.75 3.91
N ALA A 182 20.52 12.97 2.89
CA ALA A 182 19.62 12.57 1.81
C ALA A 182 18.52 11.59 2.27
N PHE A 183 18.71 10.90 3.40
CA PHE A 183 17.67 10.03 3.96
C PHE A 183 16.56 10.80 4.65
N ASN A 184 15.32 10.33 4.51
CA ASN A 184 14.20 10.88 5.27
C ASN A 184 14.32 10.45 6.75
N SER A 185 14.49 11.41 7.66
CA SER A 185 14.60 11.16 9.11
C SER A 185 13.30 10.68 9.75
N LYS A 186 12.15 10.94 9.12
CA LYS A 186 10.82 10.55 9.63
C LYS A 186 10.45 9.10 9.31
N GLU A 187 11.11 8.49 8.33
CA GLU A 187 10.84 7.12 7.90
C GLU A 187 11.74 6.13 8.66
N ARG A 188 11.12 5.17 9.36
CA ARG A 188 11.83 4.03 9.98
C ARG A 188 12.04 2.92 8.95
N LYS A 189 12.97 3.14 8.02
CA LYS A 189 13.44 2.14 7.05
C LYS A 189 14.91 1.79 7.31
N TYR A 190 15.33 0.62 6.83
CA TYR A 190 16.74 0.29 6.77
C TYR A 190 17.44 1.24 5.79
N LYS A 191 18.58 1.79 6.20
CA LYS A 191 19.36 2.77 5.45
C LYS A 191 20.77 2.24 5.29
N SER A 192 21.32 2.34 4.09
CA SER A 192 22.69 1.92 3.81
C SER A 192 23.38 2.94 2.92
N ILE A 193 24.61 3.30 3.27
CA ILE A 193 25.47 4.11 2.43
C ILE A 193 26.50 3.19 1.80
N VAL A 194 26.61 3.23 0.48
CA VAL A 194 27.63 2.48 -0.27
C VAL A 194 28.65 3.48 -0.77
N LEU A 195 29.82 3.50 -0.15
CA LEU A 195 30.95 4.33 -0.54
C LEU A 195 31.81 3.58 -1.56
N ILE A 196 32.07 4.20 -2.72
CA ILE A 196 32.95 3.66 -3.76
C ILE A 196 34.00 4.71 -4.07
N THR A 197 35.25 4.40 -3.72
CA THR A 197 36.43 5.26 -3.85
C THR A 197 37.67 4.39 -3.98
N ASP A 198 38.78 4.97 -4.44
CA ASP A 198 40.11 4.36 -4.39
C ASP A 198 40.81 4.52 -3.03
N GLY A 199 40.18 5.26 -2.10
CA GLY A 199 40.63 5.39 -0.72
C GLY A 199 41.82 6.34 -0.55
N GLU A 200 42.17 7.12 -1.59
CA GLU A 200 43.12 8.22 -1.45
C GLU A 200 42.43 9.38 -0.71
N ASP A 201 42.35 9.26 0.61
CA ASP A 201 41.73 10.26 1.46
C ASP A 201 42.71 11.39 1.79
N HIS A 202 42.22 12.61 1.70
CA HIS A 202 42.95 13.82 2.08
C HIS A 202 42.39 14.46 3.37
N ASP A 203 41.45 13.80 4.06
CA ASP A 203 40.80 14.30 5.28
C ASP A 203 40.79 13.26 6.45
N PRO A 204 41.46 13.53 7.59
CA PRO A 204 41.45 12.62 8.74
C PRO A 204 40.10 12.45 9.44
N GLU A 205 39.07 13.26 9.13
CA GLU A 205 37.75 13.19 9.78
C GLU A 205 36.86 12.04 9.26
N ALA A 206 37.19 11.39 8.15
CA ALA A 206 36.37 10.33 7.55
C ALA A 206 36.15 9.13 8.50
N LEU A 207 37.18 8.73 9.25
CA LEU A 207 37.14 7.59 10.18
C LEU A 207 36.20 7.81 11.37
N LYS A 208 35.90 9.05 11.75
CA LYS A 208 34.98 9.36 12.86
C LYS A 208 33.50 9.28 12.45
N LEU A 209 33.23 9.31 11.14
CA LEU A 209 31.88 9.36 10.55
C LEU A 209 31.39 8.00 10.05
N ALA A 210 32.29 7.04 9.84
CA ALA A 210 32.00 5.66 9.46
C ALA A 210 31.52 4.83 10.66
#